data_AF-M9LGZ9-F1
#
_entry.id   AF-M9LGZ9-F1
#
_cell.length_a   1.000
_cell.length_b   1.000
_cell.length_c   1.000
_cell.angle_alpha   90.00
_cell.angle_beta   90.00
_cell.angle_gamma   90.00
#
_symmetry.space_group_name_H-M   'P 1'
#
loop_
_entity.id
_entity.type
_entity.pdbx_description
1 polymer ?
#
loop_
_entity_poly.entity_id
_entity_poly.type
_entity_poly.pdbx_seq_one_letter_code
_entity_poly.pdbx_strand_id
1 'polypeptide(L)'
;MMNNNNPNLRELGLLIPASLMVNIENYTIREVFILSLKKRKKRIVIDEVTYAELTLDQALDLVVSAKRAEGLRDRTLKDYAKDYGYFLKWLKEHHPDIEYVHELSPSIFRDHINWMSGRTSI
;
A
#
# COMPACT_ATOMS: atom_id res chain seq x y z
N MET A 1 -12.23 4.52 51.44
CA MET A 1 -11.85 3.41 50.54
C MET A 1 -11.29 3.99 49.25
N MET A 2 -9.97 3.97 49.09
CA MET A 2 -9.27 4.07 47.81
C MET A 2 -8.25 2.94 47.83
N ASN A 3 -8.40 2.01 46.89
CA ASN A 3 -7.59 0.80 46.80
C ASN A 3 -6.20 1.18 46.25
N ASN A 4 -5.20 1.22 47.13
CA ASN A 4 -3.80 1.56 46.86
C ASN A 4 -3.03 0.41 46.18
N ASN A 5 -3.63 -0.29 45.22
CA ASN A 5 -2.96 -1.35 44.46
C ASN A 5 -2.35 -0.85 43.14
N ASN A 6 -1.86 0.39 43.10
CA ASN A 6 -1.01 0.84 42.00
C ASN A 6 0.44 0.73 42.47
N PRO A 7 1.25 -0.21 41.93
CA PRO A 7 2.64 -0.38 42.34
C PRO A 7 3.42 0.92 42.13
N ASN A 8 4.31 1.25 43.06
CA ASN A 8 5.19 2.41 42.94
C ASN A 8 6.10 2.21 41.70
N LEU A 9 6.31 3.26 40.90
CA LEU A 9 7.10 3.23 39.66
C LEU A 9 8.54 2.70 39.84
N ARG A 10 9.07 2.71 41.08
CA ARG A 10 10.37 2.11 41.43
C ARG A 10 10.42 0.59 41.25
N GLU A 11 9.29 -0.11 41.31
CA GLU A 11 9.23 -1.58 41.26
C GLU A 11 9.08 -2.14 39.83
N LEU A 12 8.79 -1.29 38.83
CA LEU A 12 8.31 -1.74 37.51
C LEU A 12 9.37 -1.87 36.40
N GLY A 13 10.66 -1.63 36.65
CA GLY A 13 11.73 -1.85 35.68
C GLY A 13 11.60 -1.09 34.34
N LEU A 14 10.69 -0.13 34.24
CA LEU A 14 10.43 0.68 33.04
C LEU A 14 11.54 1.73 32.88
N LEU A 15 12.02 1.93 31.64
CA LEU A 15 13.00 2.98 31.31
C LEU A 15 12.32 4.36 31.42
N ILE A 16 12.46 5.00 32.58
CA ILE A 16 11.94 6.35 32.83
C ILE A 16 12.94 7.38 32.29
N PRO A 17 12.50 8.35 31.46
CA PRO A 17 13.35 9.46 31.03
C PRO A 17 13.92 10.24 32.24
N ALA A 18 15.21 10.58 32.23
CA ALA A 18 15.88 11.28 33.33
C ALA A 18 15.19 12.59 33.76
N SER A 19 14.52 13.27 32.82
CA SER A 19 13.74 14.49 33.09
C SER A 19 12.52 14.27 33.99
N LEU A 20 11.98 13.06 34.02
CA LEU A 20 10.87 12.67 34.89
C LEU A 20 11.35 12.10 36.22
N MET A 21 12.65 11.80 36.36
CA MET A 21 13.22 11.29 37.61
C MET A 21 13.22 12.32 38.75
N VAL A 22 13.12 13.61 38.41
CA VAL A 22 13.12 14.73 39.37
C VAL A 22 11.75 14.89 40.08
N ASN A 23 10.66 14.32 39.53
CA ASN A 23 9.30 14.47 40.06
C ASN A 23 8.45 13.19 39.94
N ILE A 24 9.06 12.02 40.13
CA ILE A 24 8.41 10.69 39.92
C ILE A 24 7.12 10.53 40.76
N GLU A 25 7.05 11.14 41.93
CA GLU A 25 5.91 11.03 42.85
C GLU A 25 4.62 11.70 42.33
N ASN A 26 4.74 12.57 41.33
CA ASN A 26 3.62 13.35 40.78
C ASN A 26 3.06 12.78 39.47
N TYR A 27 3.54 11.63 39.02
CA TYR A 27 3.05 11.00 37.78
C TYR A 27 2.47 9.62 38.05
N THR A 28 1.21 9.44 37.63
CA THR A 28 0.55 8.13 37.69
C THR A 28 1.01 7.24 36.54
N ILE A 29 0.90 5.91 36.71
CA ILE A 29 1.22 4.92 35.66
C ILE A 29 0.51 5.24 34.34
N ARG A 30 -0.72 5.74 34.39
CA ARG A 30 -1.49 6.15 33.20
C ARG A 30 -0.84 7.31 32.45
N GLU A 31 -0.33 8.30 33.16
CA GLU A 31 0.31 9.47 32.55
C GLU A 31 1.66 9.10 31.92
N VAL A 32 2.46 8.29 32.62
CA VAL A 32 3.72 7.75 32.06
C VAL A 32 3.45 6.88 30.83
N PHE A 33 2.38 6.07 30.86
CA PHE A 33 1.96 5.26 29.72
C PHE A 33 1.53 6.13 28.53
N ILE A 34 0.70 7.16 28.74
CA ILE A 34 0.32 8.11 27.68
C ILE A 34 1.55 8.85 27.12
N LEU A 35 2.51 9.22 27.96
CA LEU A 35 3.76 9.85 27.54
C LEU A 35 4.68 8.90 26.76
N SER A 36 4.74 7.63 27.15
CA SER A 36 5.48 6.57 26.43
C SER A 36 4.83 6.24 25.07
N LEU A 37 3.49 6.29 25.00
CA LEU A 37 2.72 6.11 23.77
C LEU A 37 2.78 7.31 22.82
N LYS A 38 3.31 8.47 23.23
CA LYS A 38 3.78 9.52 22.31
C LYS A 38 5.07 9.09 21.57
N LYS A 39 5.15 7.82 21.13
CA LYS A 39 6.02 7.45 20.02
C LYS A 39 5.60 8.33 18.85
N ARG A 40 6.44 9.30 18.53
CA ARG A 40 6.31 10.17 17.38
C ARG A 40 5.94 9.29 16.18
N LYS A 41 4.68 9.34 15.73
CA LYS A 41 4.38 9.09 14.32
C LYS A 41 5.17 10.19 13.62
N LYS A 42 6.43 9.89 13.26
CA LYS A 42 7.17 10.71 12.31
C LYS A 42 6.24 10.73 11.13
N ARG A 43 5.61 11.88 10.89
CA ARG A 43 4.83 12.09 9.69
C ARG A 43 5.88 11.94 8.59
N ILE A 44 5.89 10.79 7.93
CA ILE A 44 6.68 10.61 6.73
C ILE A 44 6.01 11.60 5.78
N VAL A 45 6.65 12.75 5.57
CA VAL A 45 6.35 13.58 4.42
C VAL A 45 6.80 12.69 3.28
N ILE A 46 5.83 12.09 2.59
CA ILE A 46 6.11 11.37 1.36
C ILE A 46 6.33 12.50 0.35
N ASP A 47 7.57 12.98 0.26
CA ASP A 47 8.00 13.84 -0.82
C ASP A 47 7.80 13.02 -2.09
N GLU A 48 6.79 13.37 -2.90
CA GLU A 48 6.34 12.70 -4.14
C GLU A 48 6.40 11.16 -4.15
N VAL A 49 5.22 10.51 -4.21
CA VAL A 49 5.17 9.08 -4.55
C VAL A 49 5.64 8.93 -6.00
N THR A 50 6.95 8.76 -6.21
CA THR A 50 7.53 8.39 -7.50
C THR A 50 7.23 6.91 -7.71
N TYR A 51 6.23 6.62 -8.54
CA TYR A 51 5.98 5.26 -9.00
C TYR A 51 7.09 4.86 -9.97
N ALA A 52 7.51 3.59 -9.92
CA ALA A 52 8.45 3.06 -10.90
C ALA A 52 7.81 3.12 -12.30
N GLU A 53 8.56 3.60 -13.28
CA GLU A 53 8.16 3.54 -14.68
C GLU A 53 8.19 2.07 -15.12
N LEU A 54 7.01 1.47 -15.21
CA LEU A 54 6.83 0.10 -15.65
C LEU A 54 6.32 0.10 -17.08
N THR A 55 7.01 -0.68 -17.91
CA THR A 55 6.45 -1.09 -19.21
C THR A 55 5.22 -1.97 -18.98
N LEU A 56 4.35 -2.05 -19.97
CA LEU A 56 3.14 -2.87 -19.90
C LEU A 56 3.45 -4.36 -19.64
N ASP A 57 4.51 -4.89 -20.26
CA ASP A 57 4.93 -6.28 -20.09
C ASP A 57 5.46 -6.54 -18.67
N GLN A 58 6.30 -5.62 -18.14
CA GLN A 58 6.79 -5.73 -16.76
C GLN A 58 5.67 -5.65 -15.73
N ALA A 59 4.66 -4.81 -15.99
CA ALA A 59 3.51 -4.71 -15.11
C ALA A 59 2.68 -6.00 -15.10
N LEU A 60 2.53 -6.66 -16.24
CA LEU A 60 1.85 -7.95 -16.33
C LEU A 60 2.60 -9.02 -15.53
N ASP A 61 3.92 -9.13 -15.71
CA ASP A 61 4.76 -10.08 -14.98
C ASP A 61 4.70 -9.84 -13.47
N LEU A 62 4.70 -8.58 -13.05
CA LEU A 62 4.55 -8.20 -11.64
C LEU A 62 3.21 -8.67 -11.09
N VAL A 63 2.11 -8.42 -11.80
CA VAL A 63 0.77 -8.83 -11.35
C VAL A 63 0.63 -10.36 -11.32
N VAL A 64 1.12 -11.07 -12.33
CA VAL A 64 1.06 -12.54 -12.37
C VAL A 64 1.89 -13.16 -11.24
N SER A 65 3.09 -12.65 -10.98
CA SER A 65 3.94 -13.14 -9.89
C SER A 65 3.33 -12.87 -8.51
N ALA A 66 2.77 -11.68 -8.30
CA ALA A 66 2.05 -11.33 -7.07
C ALA A 66 0.83 -12.24 -6.86
N LYS A 67 0.00 -12.44 -7.89
CA LYS A 67 -1.18 -13.31 -7.80
C LYS A 67 -0.83 -14.78 -7.60
N ARG A 68 0.27 -15.26 -8.19
CA ARG A 68 0.80 -16.59 -7.89
C ARG A 68 1.22 -16.71 -6.42
N ALA A 69 1.89 -15.70 -5.87
CA ALA A 69 2.29 -15.68 -4.46
C ALA A 69 1.09 -15.63 -3.49
N GLU A 70 -0.01 -14.98 -3.89
CA GLU A 70 -1.30 -15.01 -3.16
C GLU A 70 -1.98 -16.40 -3.20
N GLY A 71 -1.50 -17.34 -4.03
CA GLY A 71 -2.03 -18.70 -4.14
C GLY A 71 -3.12 -18.88 -5.20
N LEU A 72 -3.22 -17.97 -6.19
CA LEU A 72 -4.13 -18.16 -7.31
C LEU A 72 -3.74 -19.40 -8.15
N ARG A 73 -4.74 -20.11 -8.67
CA ARG A 73 -4.52 -21.29 -9.52
C ARG A 73 -3.85 -20.90 -10.83
N ASP A 74 -2.90 -21.70 -11.30
CA ASP A 74 -2.19 -21.45 -12.57
C ASP A 74 -3.12 -21.30 -13.79
N ARG A 75 -4.25 -22.03 -13.80
CA ARG A 75 -5.25 -21.88 -14.87
C ARG A 75 -5.80 -20.45 -14.92
N THR A 76 -6.17 -19.90 -13.76
CA THR A 76 -6.70 -18.53 -13.67
C THR A 76 -5.65 -17.50 -14.08
N LEU A 77 -4.39 -17.70 -13.71
CA LEU A 77 -3.29 -16.84 -14.14
C LEU A 77 -3.09 -16.86 -15.65
N LYS A 78 -3.20 -18.04 -16.29
CA LYS A 78 -3.14 -18.17 -17.75
C LYS A 78 -4.29 -17.45 -18.44
N ASP A 79 -5.50 -17.56 -17.90
CA ASP A 79 -6.68 -16.88 -18.45
C ASP A 79 -6.49 -15.34 -18.36
N TYR A 80 -5.99 -14.82 -17.23
CA TYR A 80 -5.68 -13.39 -17.09
C TYR A 80 -4.61 -12.90 -18.06
N ALA A 81 -3.52 -13.65 -18.23
CA ALA A 81 -2.48 -13.30 -19.19
C ALA A 81 -3.02 -13.30 -20.63
N LYS A 82 -3.93 -14.22 -20.95
CA LYS A 82 -4.58 -14.31 -22.26
C LYS A 82 -5.51 -13.12 -22.50
N ASP A 83 -6.38 -12.79 -21.54
CA ASP A 83 -7.30 -11.65 -21.65
C ASP A 83 -6.53 -10.33 -21.80
N TYR A 84 -5.47 -10.17 -21.01
CA TYR A 84 -4.57 -9.03 -21.13
C TYR A 84 -3.84 -9.01 -22.48
N GLY A 85 -3.47 -10.17 -23.02
CA GLY A 85 -2.89 -10.29 -24.35
C GLY A 85 -3.81 -9.77 -25.46
N TYR A 86 -5.13 -9.97 -25.35
CA TYR A 86 -6.09 -9.36 -26.29
C TYR A 86 -6.11 -7.84 -26.20
N PHE A 87 -6.08 -7.31 -24.97
CA PHE A 87 -5.96 -5.87 -24.75
C PHE A 87 -4.67 -5.30 -25.34
N LEU A 88 -3.52 -5.91 -25.06
CA LEU A 88 -2.23 -5.45 -25.59
C LEU A 88 -2.18 -5.48 -27.11
N LYS A 89 -2.75 -6.51 -27.73
CA LYS A 89 -2.81 -6.59 -29.19
C LYS A 89 -3.62 -5.42 -29.75
N TRP A 90 -4.82 -5.20 -29.22
CA TRP A 90 -5.67 -4.07 -29.62
C TRP A 90 -4.97 -2.73 -29.39
N LEU A 91 -4.29 -2.57 -28.25
CA LEU A 91 -3.58 -1.36 -27.86
C LEU A 91 -2.45 -1.05 -28.83
N LYS A 92 -1.62 -2.05 -29.18
CA LYS A 92 -0.52 -1.87 -30.14
C LYS A 92 -1.01 -1.54 -31.56
N GLU A 93 -2.21 -1.97 -31.92
CA GLU A 93 -2.81 -1.66 -33.22
C GLU A 93 -3.37 -0.22 -33.30
N HIS A 94 -3.92 0.32 -32.20
CA HIS A 94 -4.61 1.62 -32.19
C HIS A 94 -3.80 2.75 -31.54
N HIS A 95 -2.87 2.41 -30.66
CA HIS A 95 -2.03 3.31 -29.86
C HIS A 95 -0.59 2.76 -29.80
N PRO A 96 0.12 2.69 -30.95
CA PRO A 96 1.46 2.07 -31.03
C PRO A 96 2.55 2.82 -30.25
N ASP A 97 2.27 4.05 -29.84
CA ASP A 97 3.13 4.95 -29.08
C ASP A 97 3.12 4.67 -27.56
N ILE A 98 2.16 3.89 -27.07
CA ILE A 98 2.02 3.60 -25.64
C ILE A 98 2.88 2.39 -25.26
N GLU A 99 3.83 2.61 -24.35
CA GLU A 99 4.77 1.59 -23.87
C GLU A 99 4.69 1.41 -22.35
N TYR A 100 4.31 2.46 -21.61
CA TYR A 100 4.34 2.51 -20.16
C TYR A 100 2.94 2.53 -19.54
N VAL A 101 2.82 2.00 -18.32
CA VAL A 101 1.54 1.94 -17.59
C VAL A 101 0.95 3.32 -17.31
N HIS A 102 1.79 4.32 -17.04
CA HIS A 102 1.34 5.67 -16.68
C HIS A 102 0.69 6.43 -17.85
N GLU A 103 0.92 5.97 -19.08
CA GLU A 103 0.33 6.53 -20.30
C GLU A 103 -1.10 6.01 -20.52
N LEU A 104 -1.47 4.92 -19.82
CA LEU A 104 -2.84 4.41 -19.86
C LEU A 104 -3.80 5.37 -19.16
N SER A 105 -4.90 5.65 -19.83
CA SER A 105 -5.95 6.55 -19.36
C SER A 105 -7.31 5.86 -19.37
N PRO A 106 -8.26 6.31 -18.53
CA PRO A 106 -9.63 5.80 -18.54
C PRO A 106 -10.33 5.84 -19.90
N SER A 107 -9.97 6.78 -20.79
CA SER A 107 -10.49 6.83 -22.16
C SER A 107 -10.05 5.62 -22.99
N ILE A 108 -8.77 5.26 -22.95
CA ILE A 108 -8.24 4.09 -23.70
C ILE A 108 -9.01 2.82 -23.32
N PHE A 109 -9.28 2.62 -22.02
CA PHE A 109 -10.05 1.46 -21.58
C PHE A 109 -11.51 1.48 -22.08
N ARG A 110 -12.16 2.66 -22.12
CA ARG A 110 -13.51 2.78 -22.69
C ARG A 110 -13.51 2.47 -24.19
N ASP A 111 -12.51 2.94 -24.91
CA ASP A 111 -12.38 2.69 -26.34
C ASP A 111 -12.18 1.20 -26.62
N HIS A 112 -11.36 0.52 -25.81
CA HIS A 112 -11.23 -0.94 -25.87
C HIS A 112 -12.55 -1.67 -25.62
N ILE A 113 -13.30 -1.27 -24.58
CA ILE A 113 -14.60 -1.88 -24.24
C ILE A 113 -15.62 -1.67 -25.38
N ASN A 114 -15.63 -0.47 -25.97
CA ASN A 114 -16.53 -0.16 -27.09
C ASN A 114 -16.18 -0.97 -28.34
N TRP A 115 -14.89 -1.13 -28.63
CA TRP A 115 -14.38 -2.00 -29.70
C TRP A 115 -14.79 -3.46 -29.47
N MET A 116 -14.58 -4.00 -28.27
CA MET A 116 -15.01 -5.37 -27.90
C MET A 116 -16.53 -5.56 -27.99
N SER A 117 -17.32 -4.51 -27.73
CA SER A 117 -18.79 -4.55 -27.80
C SER A 117 -19.34 -4.39 -29.22
N GLY A 118 -18.49 -4.14 -30.23
CA GLY A 118 -18.93 -3.81 -31.59
C GLY A 118 -19.72 -2.50 -31.70
N ARG A 119 -19.62 -1.62 -30.70
CA ARG A 119 -20.31 -0.31 -30.66
C ARG A 119 -19.55 0.80 -31.39
N THR A 120 -18.29 0.54 -31.73
CA THR A 120 -17.47 1.44 -32.54
C THR A 120 -17.35 0.86 -33.94
N SER A 121 -18.04 1.49 -34.91
CA SER A 121 -17.66 1.39 -36.31
C SER A 121 -16.41 2.23 -36.52
N ILE A 122 -15.41 1.65 -37.19
CA ILE A 122 -14.20 2.34 -37.69
C ILE A 122 -14.62 3.51 -38.60
#